data_AF-A0A3B4CBT5-F1
#
_entry.id   AF-A0A3B4CBT5-F1
#
_cell.length_a   1.000
_cell.length_b   1.000
_cell.length_c   1.000
_cell.angle_alpha   90.00
_cell.angle_beta   90.00
_cell.angle_gamma   90.00
#
_symmetry.space_group_name_H-M   'P 1'
#
loop_
_entity.id
_entity.type
_entity.pdbx_description
1 polymer ?
#
loop_
_entity_poly.entity_id
_entity_poly.type
_entity_poly.pdbx_seq_one_letter_code
_entity_poly.pdbx_strand_id
1 'polypeptide(L)'
;MIFEPAPTVVPFQMTNLPTLTGFTSSGDYVRFLVASSHQPKPLCYDVPVATKLSLLSDPSSEFSMNGELKLYGGKGFKEIAIHYKTDHLLTLNTSEIRYSDGQNHVKFVWGQQPTKYERDSVSLILKNDEVDVTMGTVRVVFLLHKEDGDVFLWPAVHQLPKGVSLQGILGKTDVQYEELPHSWIRINVQGVPADMSTATDYGRASAPSVDCWLVPLWFVLQGELSDFTVSQL
;
A
#
# COMPACT_ATOMS: atom_id res chain seq x y z
N MET A 1 22.53 36.97 36.03
CA MET A 1 22.28 36.16 34.81
C MET A 1 22.46 34.71 35.20
N ILE A 2 21.36 33.99 35.31
CA ILE A 2 21.34 32.56 35.62
C ILE A 2 21.47 31.86 34.27
N PHE A 3 22.54 31.09 34.08
CA PHE A 3 22.68 30.23 32.90
C PHE A 3 21.79 29.00 33.12
N GLU A 4 20.78 28.81 32.27
CA GLU A 4 20.09 27.53 32.16
C GLU A 4 21.08 26.47 31.68
N PRO A 5 21.15 25.28 32.32
CA PRO A 5 21.96 24.19 31.80
C PRO A 5 21.33 23.65 30.51
N ALA A 6 22.18 23.31 29.54
CA ALA A 6 21.77 22.66 28.31
C ALA A 6 20.99 21.35 28.61
N PRO A 7 19.97 21.01 27.80
CA PRO A 7 19.21 19.78 27.99
C PRO A 7 20.13 18.57 27.86
N THR A 8 20.18 17.77 28.92
CA THR A 8 20.94 16.53 28.99
C THR A 8 20.40 15.56 27.95
N VAL A 9 21.19 15.27 26.91
CA VAL A 9 20.91 14.16 25.98
C VAL A 9 21.07 12.88 26.79
N VAL A 10 19.95 12.22 27.09
CA VAL A 10 19.94 10.93 27.76
C VAL A 10 20.47 9.90 26.75
N PRO A 11 21.60 9.22 27.00
CA PRO A 11 22.03 8.13 26.13
C PRO A 11 20.99 7.01 26.22
N PHE A 12 20.39 6.67 25.09
CA PHE A 12 19.43 5.57 25.01
C PHE A 12 20.15 4.29 25.42
N GLN A 13 19.77 3.70 26.56
CA GLN A 13 20.37 2.45 27.03
C GLN A 13 19.99 1.31 26.09
N MET A 14 21.01 0.70 25.49
CA MET A 14 20.97 -0.35 24.49
C MET A 14 20.70 -1.73 25.13
N THR A 15 19.70 -1.85 26.00
CA THR A 15 19.46 -3.09 26.77
C THR A 15 18.16 -3.82 26.45
N ASN A 16 17.26 -3.25 25.64
CA ASN A 16 16.01 -3.91 25.25
C ASN A 16 15.73 -3.74 23.75
N LEU A 17 16.68 -4.10 22.89
CA LEU A 17 16.34 -4.35 21.50
C LEU A 17 15.56 -5.68 21.48
N PRO A 18 14.29 -5.74 21.04
CA PRO A 18 13.72 -7.02 20.65
C PRO A 18 14.68 -7.60 19.62
N THR A 19 15.07 -8.85 19.83
CA THR A 19 15.95 -9.60 18.92
C THR A 19 15.52 -9.29 17.49
N LEU A 20 16.42 -8.72 16.68
CA LEU A 20 16.21 -8.44 15.25
C LEU A 20 16.11 -9.76 14.49
N THR A 21 15.04 -10.52 14.73
CA THR A 21 14.61 -11.62 13.88
C THR A 21 13.68 -11.03 12.82
N GLY A 22 14.27 -10.30 11.88
CA GLY A 22 13.52 -9.63 10.81
C GLY A 22 14.22 -9.58 9.45
N PHE A 23 15.47 -10.03 9.35
CA PHE A 23 16.14 -10.21 8.06
C PHE A 23 16.20 -11.70 7.71
N THR A 24 15.06 -12.36 7.61
CA THR A 24 15.02 -13.70 7.01
C THR A 24 15.12 -13.56 5.49
N SER A 25 16.35 -13.58 4.98
CA SER A 25 16.58 -13.81 3.55
C SER A 25 16.24 -15.27 3.23
N SER A 26 15.02 -15.53 2.74
CA SER A 26 14.57 -16.73 2.01
C SER A 26 13.03 -16.86 1.94
N GLY A 27 12.25 -15.86 2.37
CA GLY A 27 10.81 -15.83 2.10
C GLY A 27 10.53 -15.04 0.83
N ASP A 28 9.61 -15.51 -0.02
CA ASP A 28 9.04 -14.67 -1.06
C ASP A 28 8.28 -13.51 -0.38
N TYR A 29 8.59 -12.27 -0.75
CA TYR A 29 7.94 -11.07 -0.24
C TYR A 29 7.55 -10.13 -1.38
N VAL A 30 6.59 -9.26 -1.11
CA VAL A 30 6.25 -8.11 -1.95
C VAL A 30 6.70 -6.86 -1.22
N ARG A 31 7.50 -6.05 -1.91
CA ARG A 31 8.01 -4.78 -1.38
C ARG A 31 7.04 -3.66 -1.67
N PHE A 32 6.58 -2.99 -0.62
CA PHE A 32 5.73 -1.81 -0.72
C PHE A 32 6.56 -0.54 -0.62
N LEU A 33 6.08 0.50 -1.29
CA LEU A 33 6.62 1.85 -1.21
C LEU A 33 5.62 2.74 -0.47
N VAL A 34 6.14 3.61 0.40
CA VAL A 34 5.38 4.71 0.97
C VAL A 34 6.08 6.03 0.65
N ALA A 35 5.31 6.97 0.13
CA ALA A 35 5.80 8.31 -0.13
C ALA A 35 6.09 9.04 1.19
N SER A 36 7.18 9.79 1.18
CA SER A 36 7.59 10.70 2.25
C SER A 36 7.68 12.10 1.65
N SER A 37 6.71 12.98 1.93
CA SER A 37 6.75 14.34 1.38
C SER A 37 8.01 15.03 1.84
N HIS A 38 8.62 15.83 0.97
CA HIS A 38 9.83 16.59 1.27
C HIS A 38 11.10 15.77 1.54
N GLN A 39 11.07 14.45 1.34
CA GLN A 39 12.24 13.59 1.45
C GLN A 39 12.76 13.18 0.07
N PRO A 40 14.09 13.01 -0.10
CA PRO A 40 14.68 12.64 -1.39
C PRO A 40 14.39 11.17 -1.76
N LYS A 41 14.16 10.30 -0.77
CA LYS A 41 13.91 8.87 -0.97
C LYS A 41 12.63 8.45 -0.23
N PRO A 42 11.77 7.62 -0.84
CA PRO A 42 10.67 6.98 -0.14
C PRO A 42 11.18 5.94 0.87
N LEU A 43 10.31 5.52 1.79
CA LEU A 43 10.53 4.31 2.59
C LEU A 43 9.98 3.10 1.84
N CYS A 44 10.61 1.95 2.06
CA CYS A 44 10.10 0.67 1.60
C CYS A 44 10.12 -0.36 2.72
N TYR A 45 9.22 -1.34 2.63
CA TYR A 45 9.10 -2.41 3.60
C TYR A 45 8.56 -3.66 2.91
N ASP A 46 8.93 -4.82 3.45
CA ASP A 46 8.61 -6.12 2.87
C ASP A 46 7.42 -6.75 3.57
N VAL A 47 6.50 -7.31 2.78
CA VAL A 47 5.33 -8.06 3.25
C VAL A 47 5.42 -9.48 2.71
N PRO A 48 5.29 -10.53 3.54
CA PRO A 48 5.27 -11.91 3.08
C PRO A 48 4.20 -12.16 2.02
N VAL A 49 4.52 -12.95 0.98
CA VAL A 49 3.53 -13.43 0.00
C VAL A 49 2.46 -14.29 0.67
N ALA A 50 1.43 -14.70 -0.10
CA ALA A 50 0.31 -15.52 0.39
C ALA A 50 -0.63 -14.82 1.39
N THR A 51 -0.51 -13.51 1.54
CA THR A 51 -1.30 -12.75 2.50
C THR A 51 -2.50 -12.11 1.81
N LYS A 52 -3.69 -12.27 2.40
CA LYS A 52 -4.84 -11.42 2.12
C LYS A 52 -4.76 -10.20 3.01
N LEU A 53 -4.72 -9.03 2.40
CA LEU A 53 -4.45 -7.75 3.06
C LEU A 53 -5.67 -6.85 3.03
N SER A 54 -5.94 -6.16 4.13
CA SER A 54 -6.74 -4.95 4.12
C SER A 54 -5.90 -3.82 3.53
N LEU A 55 -6.25 -3.41 2.32
CA LEU A 55 -5.48 -2.43 1.57
C LEU A 55 -5.84 -1.01 1.98
N LEU A 56 -7.13 -0.71 2.05
CA LEU A 56 -7.65 0.58 2.45
C LEU A 56 -9.05 0.39 3.03
N SER A 57 -9.35 1.05 4.14
CA SER A 57 -10.69 1.05 4.71
C SER A 57 -11.05 2.42 5.28
N ASP A 58 -12.26 2.87 4.95
CA ASP A 58 -12.90 4.04 5.50
C ASP A 58 -14.30 3.65 6.01
N PRO A 59 -14.42 3.29 7.29
CA PRO A 59 -15.71 2.91 7.88
C PRO A 59 -16.77 4.02 7.79
N SER A 60 -16.36 5.30 7.69
CA SER A 60 -17.29 6.43 7.66
C SER A 60 -18.05 6.55 6.33
N SER A 61 -17.45 6.05 5.25
CA SER A 61 -18.07 5.99 3.92
C SER A 61 -18.47 4.58 3.51
N GLU A 62 -18.36 3.61 4.44
CA GLU A 62 -18.60 2.19 4.20
C GLU A 62 -17.76 1.66 3.02
N PHE A 63 -16.53 2.18 2.88
CA PHE A 63 -15.58 1.77 1.85
C PHE A 63 -14.57 0.79 2.46
N SER A 64 -14.36 -0.35 1.81
CA SER A 64 -13.23 -1.23 2.09
C SER A 64 -12.66 -1.80 0.80
N MET A 65 -11.34 -1.93 0.78
CA MET A 65 -10.57 -2.51 -0.31
C MET A 65 -9.61 -3.54 0.27
N ASN A 66 -9.73 -4.78 -0.19
CA ASN A 66 -8.92 -5.90 0.22
C ASN A 66 -8.24 -6.52 -1.00
N GLY A 67 -7.07 -7.13 -0.82
CA GLY A 67 -6.34 -7.77 -1.91
C GLY A 67 -5.65 -9.04 -1.48
N GLU A 68 -5.59 -10.02 -2.36
CA GLU A 68 -4.84 -11.26 -2.17
C GLU A 68 -3.55 -11.22 -3.00
N LEU A 69 -2.43 -11.26 -2.30
CA LEU A 69 -1.12 -11.36 -2.94
C LEU A 69 -0.98 -12.70 -3.66
N LYS A 70 -0.26 -12.69 -4.77
CA LYS A 70 0.12 -13.91 -5.47
C LYS A 70 1.00 -14.79 -4.59
N LEU A 71 0.81 -16.09 -4.73
CA LEU A 71 1.75 -17.09 -4.19
C LEU A 71 2.95 -17.20 -5.13
N TYR A 72 4.12 -17.54 -4.57
CA TYR A 72 5.35 -17.95 -5.26
C TYR A 72 5.80 -17.09 -6.43
N GLY A 73 6.86 -16.30 -6.25
CA GLY A 73 7.44 -15.45 -7.29
C GLY A 73 6.53 -14.33 -7.82
N GLY A 74 5.35 -14.15 -7.22
CA GLY A 74 4.39 -13.13 -7.63
C GLY A 74 4.75 -11.74 -7.10
N LYS A 75 4.76 -10.75 -8.01
CA LYS A 75 5.17 -9.37 -7.71
C LYS A 75 4.06 -8.49 -7.12
N GLY A 76 2.82 -8.95 -7.08
CA GLY A 76 1.67 -8.18 -6.61
C GLY A 76 0.42 -9.00 -6.37
N PHE A 77 -0.75 -8.42 -6.64
CA PHE A 77 -2.05 -9.02 -6.31
C PHE A 77 -2.58 -9.90 -7.44
N LYS A 78 -3.18 -11.06 -7.11
CA LYS A 78 -3.96 -11.83 -8.10
C LYS A 78 -5.41 -11.38 -8.16
N GLU A 79 -5.92 -10.89 -7.04
CA GLU A 79 -7.32 -10.48 -6.89
C GLU A 79 -7.42 -9.34 -5.90
N ILE A 80 -8.29 -8.39 -6.20
CA ILE A 80 -8.63 -7.25 -5.35
C ILE A 80 -10.16 -7.12 -5.34
N ALA A 81 -10.74 -6.91 -4.17
CA ALA A 81 -12.15 -6.61 -4.00
C ALA A 81 -12.31 -5.22 -3.36
N ILE A 82 -13.32 -4.48 -3.81
CA ILE A 82 -13.79 -3.26 -3.18
C ILE A 82 -15.26 -3.42 -2.82
N HIS A 83 -15.57 -3.23 -1.55
CA HIS A 83 -16.92 -3.04 -1.07
C HIS A 83 -17.17 -1.55 -0.83
N TYR A 84 -18.33 -1.08 -1.28
CA TYR A 84 -18.74 0.30 -1.03
C TYR A 84 -20.24 0.34 -0.71
N LYS A 85 -20.58 0.79 0.49
CA LYS A 85 -21.94 0.69 1.04
C LYS A 85 -22.43 -0.78 1.00
N THR A 86 -23.73 -0.98 1.16
CA THR A 86 -24.33 -2.33 1.22
C THR A 86 -24.26 -3.10 -0.10
N ASP A 87 -24.46 -2.42 -1.24
CA ASP A 87 -24.82 -3.10 -2.47
C ASP A 87 -23.73 -3.08 -3.55
N HIS A 88 -22.69 -2.25 -3.39
CA HIS A 88 -21.64 -2.14 -4.41
C HIS A 88 -20.46 -3.06 -4.13
N LEU A 89 -20.17 -3.90 -5.11
CA LEU A 89 -19.02 -4.81 -5.10
C LEU A 89 -18.29 -4.72 -6.43
N LEU A 90 -17.00 -4.38 -6.38
CA LEU A 90 -16.08 -4.49 -7.50
C LEU A 90 -15.06 -5.59 -7.20
N THR A 91 -14.91 -6.56 -8.09
CA THR A 91 -13.81 -7.53 -8.04
C THR A 91 -12.95 -7.41 -9.29
N LEU A 92 -11.64 -7.40 -9.07
CA LEU A 92 -10.64 -7.33 -10.13
C LEU A 92 -9.72 -8.53 -9.99
N ASN A 93 -9.52 -9.26 -11.08
CA ASN A 93 -8.43 -10.22 -11.18
C ASN A 93 -7.66 -9.97 -12.48
N THR A 94 -6.62 -10.77 -12.74
CA THR A 94 -5.75 -10.58 -13.92
C THR A 94 -6.43 -10.88 -15.26
N SER A 95 -7.65 -11.41 -15.26
CA SER A 95 -8.42 -11.77 -16.47
C SER A 95 -9.57 -10.82 -16.74
N GLU A 96 -10.24 -10.33 -15.70
CA GLU A 96 -11.47 -9.55 -15.85
C GLU A 96 -11.73 -8.63 -14.66
N ILE A 97 -12.65 -7.70 -14.87
CA ILE A 97 -13.18 -6.77 -13.87
C ILE A 97 -14.69 -6.97 -13.82
N ARG A 98 -15.24 -7.18 -12.62
CA ARG A 98 -16.67 -7.37 -12.41
C ARG A 98 -17.17 -6.35 -11.41
N TYR A 99 -18.25 -5.65 -11.77
CA TYR A 99 -18.91 -4.72 -10.88
C TYR A 99 -20.39 -5.09 -10.71
N SER A 100 -20.88 -4.94 -9.49
CA SER A 100 -22.26 -5.13 -9.08
C SER A 100 -22.72 -3.92 -8.26
N ASP A 101 -23.96 -3.47 -8.47
CA ASP A 101 -24.66 -2.54 -7.57
C ASP A 101 -25.87 -3.17 -6.86
N GLY A 102 -25.87 -4.51 -6.78
CA GLY A 102 -26.94 -5.30 -6.16
C GLY A 102 -28.11 -5.60 -7.10
N GLN A 103 -28.30 -4.79 -8.14
CA GLN A 103 -29.35 -4.99 -9.15
C GLN A 103 -28.77 -5.27 -10.54
N ASN A 104 -27.67 -4.59 -10.88
CA ASN A 104 -27.04 -4.63 -12.18
C ASN A 104 -25.62 -5.18 -12.04
N HIS A 105 -25.21 -5.92 -13.05
CA HIS A 105 -23.89 -6.50 -13.13
C HIS A 105 -23.26 -6.13 -14.46
N VAL A 106 -22.03 -5.64 -14.42
CA VAL A 106 -21.23 -5.39 -15.61
C VAL A 106 -19.89 -6.10 -15.50
N LYS A 107 -19.42 -6.59 -16.64
CA LYS A 107 -18.13 -7.26 -16.77
C LYS A 107 -17.32 -6.53 -17.83
N PHE A 108 -16.05 -6.31 -17.53
CA PHE A 108 -15.06 -5.80 -18.46
C PHE A 108 -13.91 -6.79 -18.58
N VAL A 109 -13.28 -6.80 -19.75
CA VAL A 109 -12.06 -7.58 -20.01
C VAL A 109 -10.92 -6.60 -20.28
N TRP A 110 -9.75 -6.86 -19.70
CA TRP A 110 -8.57 -6.02 -19.91
C TRP A 110 -8.21 -5.90 -21.40
N GLY A 111 -7.74 -4.73 -21.82
CA GLY A 111 -7.35 -4.46 -23.22
C GLY A 111 -8.52 -4.34 -24.21
N GLN A 112 -9.78 -4.42 -23.77
CA GLN A 112 -10.92 -4.10 -24.64
C GLN A 112 -10.97 -2.60 -24.98
N GLN A 113 -11.87 -2.23 -25.91
CA GLN A 113 -12.05 -0.82 -26.28
C GLN A 113 -12.35 0.03 -25.03
N PRO A 114 -11.76 1.23 -24.91
CA PRO A 114 -11.95 2.07 -23.74
C PRO A 114 -13.42 2.21 -23.39
N THR A 115 -13.77 1.83 -22.17
CA THR A 115 -15.16 1.73 -21.72
C THR A 115 -15.32 2.48 -20.43
N LYS A 116 -16.47 3.14 -20.31
CA LYS A 116 -16.82 3.96 -19.17
C LYS A 116 -18.16 3.50 -18.62
N TYR A 117 -18.21 3.29 -17.31
CA TYR A 117 -19.44 3.04 -16.55
C TYR A 117 -19.54 4.07 -15.44
N GLU A 118 -20.64 4.80 -15.39
CA GLU A 118 -20.90 5.80 -14.36
C GLU A 118 -22.32 5.68 -13.84
N ARG A 119 -22.46 5.65 -12.51
CA ARG A 119 -23.73 5.69 -11.82
C ARG A 119 -23.55 6.30 -10.44
N ASP A 120 -24.33 7.33 -10.14
CA ASP A 120 -24.35 8.03 -8.86
C ASP A 120 -22.95 8.45 -8.37
N SER A 121 -22.43 7.75 -7.35
CA SER A 121 -21.14 8.00 -6.71
C SER A 121 -20.04 7.01 -7.15
N VAL A 122 -20.30 6.24 -8.20
CA VAL A 122 -19.38 5.24 -8.76
C VAL A 122 -19.04 5.55 -10.21
N SER A 123 -17.74 5.56 -10.52
CA SER A 123 -17.21 5.66 -11.88
C SER A 123 -16.12 4.61 -12.10
N LEU A 124 -16.22 3.89 -13.20
CA LEU A 124 -15.24 2.91 -13.68
C LEU A 124 -14.83 3.29 -15.10
N ILE A 125 -13.56 3.63 -15.30
CA ILE A 125 -13.03 4.00 -16.60
C ILE A 125 -11.90 3.04 -16.94
N LEU A 126 -12.19 2.07 -17.81
CA LEU A 126 -11.20 1.11 -18.31
C LEU A 126 -10.50 1.68 -19.53
N LYS A 127 -9.16 1.67 -19.49
CA LYS A 127 -8.31 2.05 -20.60
C LYS A 127 -7.09 1.13 -20.65
N ASN A 128 -7.01 0.30 -21.69
CA ASN A 128 -5.92 -0.66 -21.88
C ASN A 128 -5.77 -1.61 -20.68
N ASP A 129 -4.63 -1.56 -20.02
CA ASP A 129 -4.25 -2.36 -18.85
C ASP A 129 -4.44 -1.56 -17.53
N GLU A 130 -5.27 -0.52 -17.54
CA GLU A 130 -5.59 0.30 -16.36
C GLU A 130 -7.09 0.49 -16.21
N VAL A 131 -7.59 0.44 -14.97
CA VAL A 131 -8.94 0.88 -14.64
C VAL A 131 -8.90 1.93 -13.54
N ASP A 132 -9.47 3.10 -13.84
CA ASP A 132 -9.67 4.19 -12.89
C ASP A 132 -11.03 4.00 -12.23
N VAL A 133 -11.01 3.84 -10.91
CA VAL A 133 -12.17 3.54 -10.08
C VAL A 133 -12.35 4.68 -9.09
N THR A 134 -13.52 5.30 -9.15
CA THR A 134 -13.97 6.25 -8.13
C THR A 134 -15.19 5.68 -7.43
N MET A 135 -15.16 5.61 -6.10
CA MET A 135 -16.30 5.25 -5.26
C MET A 135 -16.41 6.27 -4.12
N GLY A 136 -17.44 7.11 -4.16
CA GLY A 136 -17.57 8.24 -3.24
C GLY A 136 -16.44 9.26 -3.43
N THR A 137 -15.60 9.42 -2.40
CA THR A 137 -14.46 10.35 -2.37
C THR A 137 -13.11 9.67 -2.57
N VAL A 138 -13.11 8.34 -2.69
CA VAL A 138 -11.91 7.53 -2.89
C VAL A 138 -11.73 7.28 -4.38
N ARG A 139 -10.53 7.58 -4.90
CA ARG A 139 -10.13 7.25 -6.28
C ARG A 139 -8.87 6.39 -6.27
N VAL A 140 -8.98 5.22 -6.87
CA VAL A 140 -7.89 4.24 -7.02
C VAL A 140 -7.78 3.87 -8.49
N VAL A 141 -6.56 3.90 -9.03
CA VAL A 141 -6.25 3.35 -10.35
C VAL A 141 -5.65 1.98 -10.14
N PHE A 142 -6.21 0.96 -10.78
CA PHE A 142 -5.66 -0.39 -10.76
C PHE A 142 -4.92 -0.65 -12.06
N LEU A 143 -3.65 -1.03 -11.93
CA LEU A 143 -2.79 -1.35 -13.06
C LEU A 143 -2.63 -2.86 -13.18
N LEU A 144 -2.79 -3.38 -14.39
CA LEU A 144 -2.45 -4.76 -14.76
C LEU A 144 -1.03 -4.79 -15.32
N HIS A 145 -0.10 -5.28 -14.52
CA HIS A 145 1.30 -5.44 -14.92
C HIS A 145 1.54 -6.79 -15.60
N LYS A 146 2.38 -6.79 -16.62
CA LYS A 146 2.82 -7.97 -17.39
C LYS A 146 4.33 -7.93 -17.53
N GLU A 147 5.05 -8.65 -16.67
CA GLU A 147 6.51 -8.62 -16.60
C GLU A 147 7.09 -10.02 -16.48
N ASP A 148 8.11 -10.35 -17.28
CA ASP A 148 8.84 -11.63 -17.20
C ASP A 148 7.93 -12.88 -17.25
N GLY A 149 6.79 -12.77 -17.93
CA GLY A 149 5.77 -13.83 -18.00
C GLY A 149 4.83 -13.88 -16.79
N ASP A 150 5.02 -13.02 -15.78
CA ASP A 150 4.11 -12.83 -14.67
C ASP A 150 3.06 -11.76 -14.97
N VAL A 151 1.84 -11.98 -14.48
CA VAL A 151 0.72 -11.04 -14.60
C VAL A 151 0.09 -10.82 -13.22
N PHE A 152 -0.02 -9.57 -12.81
CA PHE A 152 -0.49 -9.20 -11.47
C PHE A 152 -1.12 -7.80 -11.48
N LEU A 153 -1.90 -7.52 -10.44
CA LEU A 153 -2.54 -6.23 -10.21
C LEU A 153 -1.74 -5.41 -9.21
N TRP A 154 -1.79 -4.09 -9.37
CA TRP A 154 -1.31 -3.14 -8.37
C TRP A 154 -2.28 -1.95 -8.20
N PRO A 155 -2.72 -1.64 -6.97
CA PRO A 155 -3.54 -0.46 -6.68
C PRO A 155 -2.67 0.79 -6.49
N ALA A 156 -2.99 1.87 -7.20
CA ALA A 156 -2.43 3.20 -7.00
C ALA A 156 -3.52 4.13 -6.44
N VAL A 157 -3.39 4.52 -5.17
CA VAL A 157 -4.35 5.42 -4.51
C VAL A 157 -4.05 6.87 -4.91
N HIS A 158 -4.96 7.48 -5.67
CA HIS A 158 -4.77 8.84 -6.20
C HIS A 158 -5.50 9.91 -5.40
N GLN A 159 -6.66 9.58 -4.83
CA GLN A 159 -7.45 10.52 -4.05
C GLN A 159 -8.04 9.81 -2.84
N LEU A 160 -7.85 10.44 -1.68
CA LEU A 160 -8.37 10.01 -0.41
C LEU A 160 -9.23 11.13 0.20
N PRO A 161 -10.29 10.79 0.96
CA PRO A 161 -11.00 11.77 1.78
C PRO A 161 -10.03 12.47 2.75
N LYS A 162 -10.19 13.80 2.88
CA LYS A 162 -9.35 14.63 3.76
C LYS A 162 -9.88 14.60 5.19
N GLY A 163 -8.98 14.56 6.17
CA GLY A 163 -9.32 14.69 7.58
C GLY A 163 -10.01 13.46 8.19
N VAL A 164 -9.96 12.31 7.51
CA VAL A 164 -10.43 11.04 8.05
C VAL A 164 -9.26 10.10 8.33
N SER A 165 -9.42 9.27 9.36
CA SER A 165 -8.45 8.25 9.71
C SER A 165 -8.70 7.01 8.85
N LEU A 166 -7.88 6.85 7.82
CA LEU A 166 -7.93 5.68 6.95
C LEU A 166 -7.16 4.51 7.57
N GLN A 167 -7.70 3.31 7.41
CA GLN A 167 -7.08 2.06 7.83
C GLN A 167 -6.54 1.30 6.61
N GLY A 168 -5.76 0.25 6.85
CA GLY A 168 -5.15 -0.58 5.79
C GLY A 168 -3.73 -0.16 5.43
N ILE A 169 -3.03 -1.05 4.73
CA ILE A 169 -1.61 -0.91 4.40
C ILE A 169 -1.30 0.30 3.48
N LEU A 170 -2.29 0.71 2.66
CA LEU A 170 -2.21 1.87 1.77
C LEU A 170 -2.83 3.14 2.38
N GLY A 171 -3.37 3.04 3.61
CA GLY A 171 -3.96 4.17 4.33
C GLY A 171 -2.91 5.13 4.91
N LYS A 172 -1.68 4.65 5.14
CA LYS A 172 -0.56 5.48 5.60
C LYS A 172 0.10 6.16 4.41
N THR A 173 -0.01 7.47 4.37
CA THR A 173 0.64 8.33 3.39
C THR A 173 1.51 9.35 4.10
N ASP A 174 2.52 9.85 3.39
CA ASP A 174 3.36 10.96 3.84
C ASP A 174 4.10 10.71 5.16
N VAL A 175 4.80 9.58 5.24
CA VAL A 175 5.59 9.24 6.43
C VAL A 175 6.86 10.07 6.45
N GLN A 176 6.97 10.95 7.44
CA GLN A 176 8.15 11.80 7.64
C GLN A 176 9.27 11.05 8.37
N TYR A 177 10.51 11.27 7.92
CA TYR A 177 11.69 10.74 8.60
C TYR A 177 12.86 11.73 8.60
N GLU A 178 13.81 11.49 9.49
CA GLU A 178 15.10 12.19 9.55
C GLU A 178 16.23 11.16 9.43
N GLU A 179 17.19 11.39 8.54
CA GLU A 179 18.36 10.52 8.45
C GLU A 179 19.31 10.75 9.62
N LEU A 180 19.74 9.66 10.26
CA LEU A 180 20.67 9.65 11.37
C LEU A 180 21.98 8.95 10.98
N PRO A 181 23.08 9.18 11.72
CA PRO A 181 24.33 8.46 11.48
C PRO A 181 24.19 6.94 11.59
N HIS A 182 25.09 6.21 10.93
CA HIS A 182 25.22 4.75 10.99
C HIS A 182 24.03 3.95 10.43
N SER A 183 23.37 4.45 9.39
CA SER A 183 22.24 3.76 8.73
C SER A 183 21.02 3.63 9.65
N TRP A 184 20.74 4.70 10.39
CA TRP A 184 19.52 4.84 11.15
C TRP A 184 18.68 5.95 10.54
N ILE A 185 17.37 5.82 10.62
CA ILE A 185 16.47 6.94 10.37
C ILE A 185 15.53 7.09 11.56
N ARG A 186 15.07 8.31 11.83
CA ARG A 186 14.05 8.58 12.83
C ARG A 186 12.71 8.70 12.14
N ILE A 187 11.78 7.80 12.44
CA ILE A 187 10.38 7.90 12.01
C ILE A 187 9.57 8.32 13.24
N ASN A 188 8.91 9.46 13.17
CA ASN A 188 8.29 10.12 14.34
C ASN A 188 9.31 10.35 15.47
N VAL A 189 9.19 9.61 16.58
CA VAL A 189 10.07 9.69 17.76
C VAL A 189 10.99 8.48 17.91
N GLN A 190 10.91 7.50 17.00
CA GLN A 190 11.62 6.24 17.10
C GLN A 190 12.77 6.21 16.10
N GLY A 191 13.98 5.90 16.59
CA GLY A 191 15.11 5.56 15.74
C GLY A 191 14.97 4.12 15.25
N VAL A 192 15.15 3.90 13.96
CA VAL A 192 15.01 2.59 13.32
C VAL A 192 16.23 2.31 12.46
N PRO A 193 16.74 1.06 12.44
CA PRO A 193 17.73 0.67 11.45
C PRO A 193 17.11 0.75 10.06
N ALA A 194 17.86 1.26 9.09
CA ALA A 194 17.42 1.39 7.71
C ALA A 194 18.56 1.01 6.76
N ASP A 195 18.25 0.17 5.79
CA ASP A 195 19.21 -0.23 4.76
C ASP A 195 18.88 0.47 3.44
N MET A 196 19.91 0.92 2.72
CA MET A 196 19.71 1.40 1.36
C MET A 196 19.33 0.22 0.47
N SER A 197 18.20 0.34 -0.22
CA SER A 197 17.71 -0.70 -1.12
C SER A 197 17.03 -0.10 -2.34
N THR A 198 16.50 -0.97 -3.19
CA THR A 198 15.71 -0.60 -4.37
C THR A 198 14.35 -1.28 -4.32
N ALA A 199 13.33 -0.61 -4.85
CA ALA A 199 11.99 -1.16 -5.06
C ALA A 199 11.47 -0.77 -6.43
N THR A 200 10.52 -1.54 -6.96
CA THR A 200 9.80 -1.20 -8.19
C THR A 200 8.51 -0.48 -7.85
N ASP A 201 8.28 0.69 -8.41
CA ASP A 201 7.05 1.46 -8.22
C ASP A 201 5.94 1.00 -9.17
N TYR A 202 5.29 -0.10 -8.82
CA TYR A 202 4.14 -0.63 -9.56
C TYR A 202 2.89 0.26 -9.49
N GLY A 203 2.90 1.35 -8.70
CA GLY A 203 1.86 2.38 -8.73
C GLY A 203 1.87 3.19 -10.03
N ARG A 204 2.89 3.01 -10.88
CA ARG A 204 3.04 3.68 -12.17
C ARG A 204 3.14 2.63 -13.28
N ALA A 205 2.50 2.92 -14.42
CA ALA A 205 2.49 2.01 -15.56
C ALA A 205 3.88 1.64 -16.09
N SER A 206 4.85 2.55 -15.96
CA SER A 206 6.24 2.29 -16.37
C SER A 206 7.05 1.47 -15.37
N ALA A 207 6.49 1.16 -14.19
CA ALA A 207 7.12 0.40 -13.11
C ALA A 207 8.60 0.77 -12.86
N PRO A 208 8.93 2.05 -12.59
CA PRO A 208 10.32 2.45 -12.46
C PRO A 208 10.94 1.86 -11.19
N SER A 209 12.21 1.48 -11.26
CA SER A 209 12.99 1.17 -10.07
C SER A 209 13.38 2.46 -9.35
N VAL A 210 13.22 2.49 -8.04
CA VAL A 210 13.52 3.63 -7.16
C VAL A 210 14.36 3.19 -5.98
N ASP A 211 15.33 4.02 -5.60
CA ASP A 211 16.05 3.85 -4.34
C ASP A 211 15.10 4.12 -3.17
N CYS A 212 15.20 3.33 -2.11
CA CYS A 212 14.39 3.49 -0.90
C CYS A 212 15.16 3.10 0.36
N TRP A 213 14.72 3.64 1.49
CA TRP A 213 15.15 3.17 2.80
C TRP A 213 14.30 1.96 3.21
N LEU A 214 14.91 0.78 3.24
CA LEU A 214 14.27 -0.43 3.71
C LEU A 214 14.20 -0.40 5.23
N VAL A 215 12.98 -0.47 5.76
CA VAL A 215 12.69 -0.45 7.19
C VAL A 215 11.68 -1.53 7.57
N PRO A 216 11.65 -1.97 8.84
CA PRO A 216 10.62 -2.90 9.30
C PRO A 216 9.20 -2.31 9.18
N LEU A 217 8.26 -3.12 8.68
CA LEU A 217 6.90 -2.68 8.34
C LEU A 217 6.16 -1.99 9.50
N TRP A 218 6.36 -2.45 10.74
CA TRP A 218 5.64 -1.96 11.91
C TRP A 218 5.98 -0.50 12.24
N PHE A 219 7.15 0.00 11.80
CA PHE A 219 7.54 1.39 12.05
C PHE A 219 6.86 2.34 11.08
N VAL A 220 6.61 1.86 9.85
CA VAL A 220 5.90 2.61 8.82
C VAL A 220 4.40 2.60 9.10
N LEU A 221 3.85 1.42 9.36
CA LEU A 221 2.40 1.21 9.50
C LEU A 221 1.88 1.51 10.91
N GLN A 222 2.75 1.53 11.92
CA GLN A 222 2.39 1.67 13.35
C GLN A 222 1.45 0.56 13.83
N GLY A 223 1.70 -0.67 13.38
CA GLY A 223 0.92 -1.87 13.70
C GLY A 223 1.66 -3.13 13.25
N GLU A 224 1.19 -4.29 13.69
CA GLU A 224 1.71 -5.58 13.26
C GLU A 224 1.10 -6.00 11.91
N LEU A 225 1.72 -6.94 11.20
CA LEU A 225 1.18 -7.43 9.93
C LEU A 225 -0.25 -7.99 10.10
N SER A 226 -0.50 -8.69 11.21
CA SER A 226 -1.80 -9.27 11.58
C SER A 226 -2.94 -8.24 11.58
N ASP A 227 -2.67 -7.00 11.98
CA ASP A 227 -3.64 -5.89 11.98
C ASP A 227 -4.12 -5.53 10.56
N PHE A 228 -3.34 -5.89 9.55
CA PHE A 228 -3.64 -5.66 8.14
C PHE A 228 -4.02 -6.95 7.39
N THR A 229 -4.14 -8.09 8.08
CA THR A 229 -4.56 -9.35 7.45
C THR A 229 -6.06 -9.56 7.53
N VAL A 230 -6.65 -10.09 6.47
CA VAL A 230 -8.10 -10.40 6.39
C VAL A 230 -8.32 -11.85 6.01
N SER A 231 -9.43 -12.44 6.46
CA SER A 231 -9.78 -13.82 6.11
C SER A 231 -10.43 -13.93 4.72
N GLN A 232 -11.08 -12.87 4.28
CA GLN A 232 -11.87 -12.79 3.04
C GLN A 232 -11.60 -11.46 2.34
N LEU A 233 -11.80 -11.45 1.01
CA LEU A 233 -11.73 -10.24 0.19
C LEU A 233 -13.07 -9.53 0.23
#